data_AF-A0A7U6KHG5-F1
#
_entry.id   AF-A0A7U6KHG5-F1
#
_cell.length_a   1.000
_cell.length_b   1.000
_cell.length_c   1.000
_cell.angle_alpha   90.00
_cell.angle_beta   90.00
_cell.angle_gamma   90.00
#
_symmetry.space_group_name_H-M   'P 1'
#
loop_
_entity.id
_entity.type
_entity.pdbx_description
1 polymer ?
#
loop_
_entity_poly.entity_id
_entity_poly.type
_entity_poly.pdbx_seq_one_letter_code
_entity_poly.pdbx_strand_id
1 'polypeptide(L)'
;MDSLQTYVNHLFRNYRKRPDIVDLKQEILTNLNDRKQDLMDSGCTETEAMEEIKQSFPSVDSLIDDNLLIYTYRYHLQKLQTVLMLLCVAFIAYIPSSLTSLSAHMMNYVFIFAIVTLGIIFSLHYKRTERYDETGYVSISKVHKQKKYVWLLWTAFILMLFVFRFVLFHASDIWFHRPINIRIDGPYSLYVLVMPYYQQLITIIIPIAFHQFYRLIFKNEVN
;
A
#
# COMPACT_ATOMS: atom_id res chain seq x y z
N MET A 1 -4.28 -39.01 -12.76
CA MET A 1 -4.56 -37.55 -12.76
C MET A 1 -3.84 -36.98 -13.95
N ASP A 2 -4.55 -36.21 -14.79
CA ASP A 2 -3.99 -35.65 -16.02
C ASP A 2 -2.82 -34.70 -15.70
N SER A 3 -1.69 -34.89 -16.39
CA SER A 3 -0.46 -34.13 -16.17
C SER A 3 -0.66 -32.65 -16.47
N LEU A 4 -1.53 -32.33 -17.44
CA LEU A 4 -1.92 -30.98 -17.82
C LEU A 4 -2.71 -30.28 -16.71
N GLN A 5 -3.70 -30.97 -16.14
CA GLN A 5 -4.52 -30.43 -15.06
C GLN A 5 -3.67 -30.11 -13.82
N THR A 6 -2.66 -30.93 -13.53
CA THR A 6 -1.71 -30.69 -12.44
C THR A 6 -0.85 -29.44 -12.69
N TYR A 7 -0.40 -29.24 -13.94
CA TYR A 7 0.35 -28.06 -14.35
C TYR A 7 -0.48 -26.78 -14.25
N VAL A 8 -1.72 -26.78 -14.75
CA VAL A 8 -2.64 -25.63 -14.63
C VAL A 8 -2.98 -25.34 -13.18
N ASN A 9 -3.22 -26.37 -12.36
CA ASN A 9 -3.41 -26.19 -10.92
C ASN A 9 -2.19 -25.54 -10.24
N HIS A 10 -0.98 -25.90 -10.67
CA HIS A 10 0.24 -25.31 -10.15
C HIS A 10 0.40 -23.84 -10.57
N LEU A 11 0.12 -23.52 -11.84
CA LEU A 11 0.10 -22.15 -12.35
C LEU A 11 -0.84 -21.27 -11.53
N PHE A 12 -2.02 -21.79 -11.18
CA PHE A 12 -3.04 -21.02 -10.44
C PHE A 12 -2.89 -21.07 -8.90
N ARG A 13 -1.88 -21.75 -8.34
CA ARG A 13 -1.77 -22.05 -6.89
C ARG A 13 -1.73 -20.81 -5.99
N ASN A 14 -1.13 -19.72 -6.49
CA ASN A 14 -0.93 -18.49 -5.72
C ASN A 14 -2.07 -17.48 -5.87
N TYR A 15 -3.07 -17.76 -6.72
CA TYR A 15 -4.20 -16.86 -6.94
C TYR A 15 -5.36 -17.20 -6.00
N ARG A 16 -6.11 -16.16 -5.63
CA ARG A 16 -7.28 -16.31 -4.76
C ARG A 16 -8.37 -17.05 -5.52
N LYS A 17 -9.05 -18.01 -4.87
CA LYS A 17 -10.24 -18.66 -5.43
C LYS A 17 -11.40 -17.66 -5.49
N ARG A 18 -11.53 -16.97 -6.62
CA ARG A 18 -12.66 -16.13 -7.00
C ARG A 18 -13.38 -16.77 -8.20
N PRO A 19 -14.69 -16.52 -8.43
CA PRO A 19 -15.44 -17.16 -9.52
C PRO A 19 -14.80 -16.93 -10.90
N ASP A 20 -14.42 -15.69 -11.21
CA ASP A 20 -13.70 -15.25 -12.41
C ASP A 20 -12.37 -16.00 -12.63
N ILE A 21 -11.59 -16.22 -11.58
CA ILE A 21 -10.31 -16.96 -11.65
C ILE A 21 -10.56 -18.46 -11.85
N VAL A 22 -11.65 -19.01 -11.31
CA VAL A 22 -12.04 -20.41 -11.52
C VAL A 22 -12.49 -20.62 -12.97
N ASP A 23 -13.27 -19.69 -13.51
CA ASP A 23 -13.74 -19.73 -14.90
C ASP A 23 -12.58 -19.58 -15.88
N LEU A 24 -11.68 -18.61 -15.66
CA LEU A 24 -10.47 -18.43 -16.47
C LEU A 24 -9.55 -19.66 -16.42
N LYS A 25 -9.40 -20.27 -15.25
CA LYS A 25 -8.64 -21.52 -15.10
C LYS A 25 -9.26 -22.64 -15.94
N GLN A 26 -10.58 -22.73 -15.97
CA GLN A 26 -11.29 -23.74 -16.76
C GLN A 26 -11.15 -23.46 -18.26
N GLU A 27 -11.22 -22.20 -18.69
CA GLU A 27 -11.01 -21.78 -20.06
C GLU A 27 -9.60 -22.09 -20.55
N ILE A 28 -8.57 -21.75 -19.75
CA ILE A 28 -7.17 -22.07 -20.08
C ILE A 28 -6.95 -23.58 -20.12
N LEU A 29 -7.55 -24.34 -19.20
CA LEU A 29 -7.46 -25.80 -19.21
C LEU A 29 -8.01 -26.36 -20.54
N THR A 30 -9.18 -25.91 -20.98
CA THR A 30 -9.80 -26.34 -22.24
C THR A 30 -8.90 -25.99 -23.42
N ASN A 31 -8.48 -24.73 -23.55
CA ASN A 31 -7.63 -24.27 -24.66
C ASN A 31 -6.28 -25.02 -24.72
N LEU A 32 -5.65 -25.30 -23.58
CA LEU A 32 -4.40 -26.07 -23.54
C LEU A 32 -4.61 -27.54 -23.87
N ASN A 33 -5.78 -28.09 -23.56
CA ASN A 33 -6.12 -29.47 -23.88
C ASN A 33 -6.38 -29.63 -25.38
N ASP A 34 -7.08 -28.68 -25.99
CA ASP A 34 -7.28 -28.63 -27.44
C ASP A 34 -5.94 -28.52 -28.17
N ARG A 35 -5.05 -27.64 -27.70
CA ARG A 35 -3.70 -27.50 -28.25
C ARG A 35 -2.84 -28.76 -28.05
N LYS A 36 -2.97 -29.44 -26.91
CA LYS A 36 -2.28 -30.72 -26.67
C LYS A 36 -2.74 -31.76 -27.70
N GLN A 37 -4.04 -31.81 -27.96
CA GLN A 37 -4.63 -32.72 -28.95
C GLN A 37 -4.12 -32.40 -30.36
N ASP A 38 -4.12 -31.13 -30.75
CA ASP A 38 -3.58 -30.69 -32.05
C ASP A 38 -2.11 -31.09 -32.25
N LEU A 39 -1.30 -30.98 -31.19
CA LEU A 39 0.11 -31.39 -31.23
C LEU A 39 0.26 -32.91 -31.38
N MET A 40 -0.55 -33.69 -30.67
CA MET A 40 -0.54 -35.15 -30.84
C MET A 40 -1.03 -35.57 -32.24
N ASP A 41 -2.04 -34.89 -32.77
CA ASP A 41 -2.57 -35.13 -34.12
C ASP A 41 -1.56 -34.72 -35.20
N SER A 42 -0.66 -33.78 -34.91
CA SER A 42 0.48 -33.40 -35.75
C SER A 42 1.67 -34.38 -35.67
N GLY A 43 1.57 -35.43 -34.84
CA GLY A 43 2.56 -36.50 -34.73
C GLY A 43 3.54 -36.38 -33.56
N CYS A 44 3.35 -35.42 -32.64
CA CYS A 44 4.16 -35.32 -31.43
C CYS A 44 3.78 -36.37 -30.39
N THR A 45 4.75 -36.85 -29.63
CA THR A 45 4.47 -37.67 -28.44
C THR A 45 3.86 -36.82 -27.33
N GLU A 46 3.07 -37.43 -26.45
CA GLU A 46 2.42 -36.72 -25.33
C GLU A 46 3.43 -35.96 -24.45
N THR A 47 4.64 -36.51 -24.31
CA THR A 47 5.75 -35.88 -23.58
C THR A 47 6.28 -34.63 -24.27
N GLU A 48 6.44 -34.65 -25.59
CA GLU A 48 6.93 -33.51 -26.38
C GLU A 48 5.88 -32.40 -26.42
N ALA A 49 4.60 -32.75 -26.63
CA ALA A 49 3.49 -31.81 -26.61
C ALA A 49 3.41 -31.07 -25.26
N MET A 50 3.66 -31.78 -24.16
CA MET A 50 3.65 -31.19 -22.81
C MET A 50 4.86 -30.28 -22.54
N GLU A 51 6.03 -30.58 -23.10
CA GLU A 51 7.19 -29.68 -23.03
C GLU A 51 6.97 -28.41 -23.84
N GLU A 52 6.39 -28.50 -25.03
CA GLU A 52 6.07 -27.35 -25.87
C GLU A 52 5.01 -26.44 -25.22
N ILE A 53 3.98 -27.02 -24.59
CA ILE A 53 2.99 -26.26 -23.82
C ILE A 53 3.66 -25.52 -22.65
N LYS A 54 4.57 -26.16 -21.92
CA LYS A 54 5.30 -25.51 -20.82
C LYS A 54 6.19 -24.37 -21.29
N GLN A 55 6.82 -24.51 -22.46
CA GLN A 55 7.69 -23.48 -23.05
C GLN A 55 6.88 -22.30 -23.59
N SER A 56 5.77 -22.57 -24.27
CA SER A 56 4.91 -21.53 -24.85
C SER A 56 4.05 -20.81 -23.81
N PHE A 57 3.76 -21.47 -22.68
CA PHE A 57 2.90 -20.94 -21.63
C PHE A 57 3.56 -21.05 -20.23
N PRO A 58 4.60 -20.24 -19.95
CA PRO A 58 5.38 -20.34 -18.72
C PRO A 58 4.70 -19.72 -17.47
N SER A 59 3.75 -18.79 -17.66
CA SER A 59 3.08 -18.10 -16.55
C SER A 59 1.70 -17.55 -16.94
N VAL A 60 0.76 -17.56 -16.01
CA VAL A 60 -0.58 -16.95 -16.16
C VAL A 60 -0.56 -15.45 -15.79
N ASP A 61 0.55 -14.95 -15.22
CA ASP A 61 0.67 -13.56 -14.74
C ASP A 61 0.39 -12.48 -15.79
N SER A 62 0.56 -12.77 -17.08
CA SER A 62 0.24 -11.85 -18.18
C SER A 62 -1.22 -11.90 -18.65
N LEU A 63 -1.97 -12.95 -18.28
CA LEU A 63 -3.38 -13.13 -18.64
C LEU A 63 -4.33 -12.76 -17.51
N ILE A 64 -3.92 -12.95 -16.26
CA ILE A 64 -4.64 -12.39 -15.11
C ILE A 64 -4.25 -10.92 -15.05
N ASP A 65 -4.93 -10.14 -15.87
CA ASP A 65 -4.89 -8.70 -15.76
C ASP A 65 -5.52 -8.37 -14.40
N ASP A 66 -4.67 -8.00 -13.45
CA ASP A 66 -4.97 -7.79 -12.01
C ASP A 66 -5.85 -6.54 -11.80
N ASN A 67 -6.68 -6.20 -12.79
CA ASN A 67 -7.49 -5.01 -12.94
C ASN A 67 -8.89 -5.28 -12.40
N LEU A 68 -9.20 -4.71 -11.23
CA LEU A 68 -10.56 -4.76 -10.70
C LEU A 68 -11.41 -3.67 -11.31
N LEU A 69 -12.62 -4.03 -11.74
CA LEU A 69 -13.66 -3.08 -12.01
C LEU A 69 -14.17 -2.54 -10.67
N ILE A 70 -13.92 -1.25 -10.42
CA ILE A 70 -14.35 -0.58 -9.21
C ILE A 70 -15.21 0.65 -9.54
N TYR A 71 -16.06 1.04 -8.60
CA TYR A 71 -16.69 2.35 -8.63
C TYR A 71 -15.64 3.44 -8.36
N THR A 72 -15.07 3.97 -9.43
CA THR A 72 -13.89 4.87 -9.41
C THR A 72 -14.19 6.14 -8.63
N TYR A 73 -15.36 6.73 -8.85
CA TYR A 73 -15.77 7.94 -8.14
C TYR A 73 -15.91 7.73 -6.63
N ARG A 74 -16.61 6.66 -6.21
CA ARG A 74 -16.77 6.27 -4.80
C ARG A 74 -15.42 6.03 -4.14
N TYR A 75 -14.52 5.36 -4.86
CA TYR A 75 -13.17 5.09 -4.41
C TYR A 75 -12.36 6.38 -4.16
N HIS A 76 -12.36 7.32 -5.10
CA HIS A 76 -11.66 8.61 -4.93
C HIS A 76 -12.27 9.45 -3.79
N LEU A 77 -13.59 9.46 -3.65
CA LEU A 77 -14.28 10.16 -2.57
C LEU A 77 -13.90 9.59 -1.20
N GLN A 78 -13.94 8.25 -1.05
CA GLN A 78 -13.56 7.57 0.19
C GLN A 78 -12.07 7.70 0.50
N LYS A 79 -11.19 7.73 -0.52
CA LYS A 79 -9.78 8.07 -0.34
C LYS A 79 -9.60 9.44 0.29
N LEU A 80 -10.28 10.45 -0.27
CA LEU A 80 -10.15 11.82 0.19
C LEU A 80 -10.71 11.99 1.61
N GLN A 81 -11.85 11.36 1.92
CA GLN A 81 -12.38 11.27 3.27
C GLN A 81 -11.39 10.61 4.25
N THR A 82 -10.76 9.51 3.83
CA THR A 82 -9.76 8.80 4.63
C THR A 82 -8.56 9.67 4.95
N VAL A 83 -8.02 10.38 3.95
CA VAL A 83 -6.91 11.32 4.14
C VAL A 83 -7.32 12.45 5.09
N LEU A 84 -8.51 13.02 4.94
CA LEU A 84 -9.01 14.07 5.81
C LEU A 84 -9.12 13.59 7.27
N MET A 85 -9.69 12.40 7.50
CA MET A 85 -9.79 11.81 8.84
C MET A 85 -8.41 11.58 9.45
N LEU A 86 -7.49 10.99 8.68
CA LEU A 86 -6.12 10.75 9.12
C LEU A 86 -5.38 12.06 9.42
N LEU A 87 -5.63 13.12 8.66
CA LEU A 87 -5.05 14.45 8.89
C LEU A 87 -5.59 15.08 10.17
N CYS A 88 -6.88 14.93 10.47
CA CYS A 88 -7.44 15.37 11.76
C CYS A 88 -6.81 14.63 12.95
N VAL A 89 -6.61 13.31 12.81
CA VAL A 89 -5.90 12.51 13.83
C VAL A 89 -4.44 12.98 13.97
N ALA A 90 -3.77 13.25 12.86
CA ALA A 90 -2.41 13.82 12.85
C ALA A 90 -2.34 15.14 13.61
N PHE A 91 -3.32 16.02 13.36
CA PHE A 91 -3.38 17.33 13.98
C PHE A 91 -3.58 17.22 15.49
N ILE A 92 -4.54 16.40 15.95
CA ILE A 92 -4.77 16.16 17.38
C ILE A 92 -3.52 15.60 18.06
N ALA A 93 -2.87 14.63 17.42
CA ALA A 93 -1.60 14.09 17.90
C ALA A 93 -0.48 15.15 17.87
N TYR A 94 -0.51 16.11 16.96
CA TYR A 94 0.53 17.14 16.90
C TYR A 94 0.38 18.24 17.96
N ILE A 95 -0.82 18.45 18.54
CA ILE A 95 -1.09 19.51 19.53
C ILE A 95 -0.06 19.59 20.66
N PRO A 96 0.35 18.50 21.34
CA PRO A 96 1.33 18.57 22.41
C PRO A 96 2.66 19.16 21.96
N SER A 97 3.01 19.06 20.67
CA SER A 97 4.25 19.63 20.10
C SER A 97 4.28 21.15 20.12
N SER A 98 3.12 21.79 20.24
CA SER A 98 3.04 23.24 20.29
C SER A 98 3.78 23.86 21.47
N LEU A 99 4.01 23.12 22.56
CA LEU A 99 4.64 23.67 23.77
C LEU A 99 6.17 23.83 23.66
N THR A 100 6.84 23.30 22.62
CA THR A 100 8.32 23.35 22.54
C THR A 100 8.88 24.59 21.87
N SER A 101 8.28 25.06 20.77
CA SER A 101 8.99 25.93 19.82
C SER A 101 8.05 26.73 18.92
N LEU A 102 8.50 27.92 18.50
CA LEU A 102 7.80 28.77 17.52
C LEU A 102 7.52 28.02 16.20
N SER A 103 8.46 27.18 15.75
CA SER A 103 8.28 26.34 14.56
C SER A 103 7.13 25.34 14.70
N ALA A 104 6.86 24.83 15.90
CA ALA A 104 5.75 23.92 16.12
C ALA A 104 4.39 24.64 16.06
N HIS A 105 4.32 25.90 16.52
CA HIS A 105 3.12 26.72 16.33
C HIS A 105 2.83 26.96 14.85
N MET A 106 3.86 27.24 14.03
CA MET A 106 3.71 27.41 12.59
C MET A 106 3.13 26.14 11.91
N MET A 107 3.58 24.96 12.34
CA MET A 107 3.08 23.69 11.79
C MET A 107 1.59 23.46 12.09
N ASN A 108 1.07 23.92 13.23
CA ASN A 108 -0.37 23.85 13.52
C ASN A 108 -1.22 24.63 12.49
N TYR A 109 -0.76 25.82 12.09
CA TYR A 109 -1.44 26.58 11.05
C TYR A 109 -1.41 25.87 9.70
N VAL A 110 -0.29 25.18 9.38
CA VAL A 110 -0.19 24.34 8.18
C VAL A 110 -1.20 23.19 8.23
N PHE A 111 -1.35 22.51 9.37
CA PHE A 111 -2.36 21.46 9.54
C PHE A 111 -3.77 22.01 9.34
N ILE A 112 -4.11 23.13 9.97
CA ILE A 112 -5.43 23.76 9.83
C ILE A 112 -5.69 24.12 8.37
N PHE A 113 -4.72 24.76 7.70
CA PHE A 113 -4.83 25.09 6.29
C PHE A 113 -5.02 23.85 5.41
N ALA A 114 -4.26 22.78 5.66
CA ALA A 114 -4.40 21.52 4.95
C ALA A 114 -5.78 20.86 5.18
N ILE A 115 -6.31 20.89 6.41
CA ILE A 115 -7.64 20.34 6.74
C ILE A 115 -8.73 21.15 6.03
N VAL A 116 -8.67 22.49 6.07
CA VAL A 116 -9.65 23.36 5.44
C VAL A 116 -9.64 23.18 3.92
N THR A 117 -8.46 23.17 3.30
CA THR A 117 -8.33 22.99 1.84
C THR A 117 -8.84 21.61 1.40
N LEU A 118 -8.43 20.52 2.06
CA LEU A 118 -8.95 19.18 1.77
C LEU A 118 -10.45 19.07 2.06
N GLY A 119 -10.95 19.72 3.11
CA GLY A 119 -12.38 19.76 3.44
C GLY A 119 -13.22 20.46 2.37
N ILE A 120 -12.72 21.57 1.81
CA ILE A 120 -13.36 22.26 0.69
C ILE A 120 -13.37 21.34 -0.55
N ILE A 121 -12.23 20.74 -0.89
CA ILE A 121 -12.12 19.80 -2.02
C ILE A 121 -13.10 18.64 -1.82
N PHE A 122 -13.16 18.05 -0.62
CA PHE A 122 -14.11 16.99 -0.27
C PHE A 122 -15.55 17.43 -0.49
N SER A 123 -15.94 18.61 0.00
CA SER A 123 -17.29 19.14 -0.15
C SER A 123 -17.67 19.39 -1.62
N LEU A 124 -16.74 19.91 -2.42
CA LEU A 124 -16.95 20.13 -3.85
C LEU A 124 -17.15 18.82 -4.62
N HIS A 125 -16.35 17.79 -4.30
CA HIS A 125 -16.54 16.46 -4.87
C HIS A 125 -17.82 15.79 -4.33
N TYR A 126 -18.15 15.95 -3.06
CA TYR A 126 -19.37 15.36 -2.51
C TYR A 126 -20.65 15.83 -3.21
N LYS A 127 -20.70 17.10 -3.64
CA LYS A 127 -21.85 17.66 -4.38
C LYS A 127 -22.04 17.10 -5.80
N ARG A 128 -21.01 16.47 -6.38
CA ARG A 128 -21.07 15.91 -7.76
C ARG A 128 -21.53 14.45 -7.75
N THR A 129 -22.68 14.20 -7.14
CA THR A 129 -23.23 12.84 -6.92
C THR A 129 -23.66 12.14 -8.22
N GLU A 130 -23.82 12.86 -9.33
CA GLU A 130 -24.22 12.28 -10.62
C GLU A 130 -23.22 11.26 -11.17
N ARG A 131 -21.96 11.30 -10.72
CA ARG A 131 -20.88 10.41 -11.16
C ARG A 131 -20.65 9.21 -10.23
N TYR A 132 -21.55 8.99 -9.27
CA TYR A 132 -21.35 8.03 -8.19
C TYR A 132 -21.26 6.57 -8.67
N ASP A 133 -21.78 6.27 -9.86
CA ASP A 133 -21.77 4.93 -10.46
C ASP A 133 -20.76 4.76 -11.61
N GLU A 134 -19.86 5.73 -11.82
CA GLU A 134 -18.78 5.61 -12.79
C GLU A 134 -17.84 4.44 -12.42
N THR A 135 -17.74 3.46 -13.31
CA THR A 135 -16.86 2.30 -13.17
C THR A 135 -15.54 2.51 -13.90
N GLY A 136 -14.48 1.89 -13.40
CA GLY A 136 -13.17 1.93 -14.04
C GLY A 136 -12.27 0.80 -13.55
N TYR A 137 -11.29 0.45 -14.39
CA TYR A 137 -10.34 -0.61 -14.10
C TYR A 137 -9.14 -0.07 -13.30
N VAL A 138 -8.84 -0.74 -12.18
CA VAL A 138 -7.67 -0.42 -11.35
C VAL A 138 -6.83 -1.67 -11.10
N SER A 139 -5.56 -1.60 -11.49
CA SER A 139 -4.60 -2.67 -11.25
C SER A 139 -4.25 -2.82 -9.76
N ILE A 140 -4.63 -3.93 -9.15
CA ILE A 140 -4.32 -4.28 -7.76
C ILE A 140 -2.81 -4.36 -7.55
N SER A 141 -2.08 -5.02 -8.46
CA SER A 141 -0.62 -5.21 -8.36
C SER A 141 0.14 -3.90 -8.13
N LYS A 142 -0.22 -2.83 -8.87
CA LYS A 142 0.43 -1.51 -8.70
C LYS A 142 0.19 -0.93 -7.31
N VAL A 143 -1.05 -1.00 -6.81
CA VAL A 143 -1.39 -0.46 -5.49
C VAL A 143 -0.74 -1.28 -4.37
N HIS A 144 -0.67 -2.60 -4.54
CA HIS A 144 0.02 -3.48 -3.58
C HIS A 144 1.52 -3.16 -3.50
N LYS A 145 2.18 -2.98 -4.65
CA LYS A 145 3.60 -2.56 -4.73
C LYS A 145 3.80 -1.20 -4.08
N GLN A 146 2.94 -0.21 -4.37
CA GLN A 146 3.00 1.13 -3.75
C GLN A 146 2.91 1.04 -2.22
N LYS A 147 1.94 0.28 -1.68
CA LYS A 147 1.82 0.06 -0.23
C LYS A 147 3.12 -0.48 0.38
N LYS A 148 3.76 -1.47 -0.26
CA LYS A 148 5.01 -2.07 0.20
C LYS A 148 6.17 -1.06 0.18
N TYR A 149 6.33 -0.32 -0.92
CA TYR A 149 7.40 0.67 -1.04
C TYR A 149 7.23 1.84 -0.07
N VAL A 150 6.02 2.35 0.13
CA VAL A 150 5.76 3.42 1.09
C VAL A 150 6.12 2.98 2.51
N TRP A 151 5.77 1.76 2.91
CA TRP A 151 6.18 1.21 4.21
C TRP A 151 7.70 1.11 4.34
N LEU A 152 8.37 0.55 3.34
CA LEU A 152 9.82 0.38 3.36
C LEU A 152 10.56 1.73 3.43
N LEU A 153 10.16 2.69 2.58
CA LEU A 153 10.72 4.03 2.55
C LEU A 153 10.47 4.77 3.88
N TRP A 154 9.27 4.65 4.45
CA TRP A 154 8.95 5.26 5.73
C TRP A 154 9.80 4.68 6.87
N THR A 155 9.95 3.35 6.93
CA THR A 155 10.78 2.70 7.95
C THR A 155 12.24 3.13 7.83
N ALA A 156 12.79 3.17 6.61
CA ALA A 156 14.15 3.65 6.36
C ALA A 156 14.33 5.13 6.77
N PHE A 157 13.35 5.98 6.41
CA PHE A 157 13.35 7.39 6.76
C PHE A 157 13.32 7.63 8.28
N ILE A 158 12.44 6.93 9.01
CA ILE A 158 12.36 7.04 10.47
C ILE A 158 13.65 6.55 11.13
N LEU A 159 14.18 5.41 10.68
CA LEU A 159 15.42 4.88 11.24
C LEU A 159 16.59 5.86 11.05
N MET A 160 16.70 6.44 9.86
CA MET A 160 17.71 7.47 9.57
C MET A 160 17.55 8.70 10.47
N LEU A 161 16.32 9.20 10.63
CA LEU A 161 16.04 10.35 11.49
C LEU A 161 16.29 10.06 12.98
N PHE A 162 16.01 8.84 13.42
CA PHE A 162 16.26 8.41 14.79
C PHE A 162 17.76 8.36 15.08
N VAL A 163 18.55 7.76 14.18
CA VAL A 163 20.02 7.73 14.28
C VAL A 163 20.60 9.15 14.25
N PHE A 164 20.13 10.00 13.34
CA PHE A 164 20.60 11.38 13.26
C PHE A 164 20.36 12.16 14.56
N ARG A 165 19.16 12.05 15.14
CA ARG A 165 18.84 12.67 16.44
C ARG A 165 19.69 12.11 17.57
N PHE A 166 19.85 10.79 17.62
CA PHE A 166 20.68 10.13 18.62
C PHE A 166 22.13 10.63 18.57
N VAL A 167 22.71 10.71 17.37
CA VAL A 167 24.05 11.27 17.16
C VAL A 167 24.09 12.74 17.58
N LEU A 168 23.12 13.58 17.21
CA LEU A 168 23.15 14.99 17.63
C LEU A 168 23.14 15.18 19.16
N PHE A 169 22.38 14.37 19.90
CA PHE A 169 22.29 14.47 21.35
C PHE A 169 23.47 13.83 22.08
N HIS A 170 24.05 12.76 21.52
CA HIS A 170 25.03 11.93 22.24
C HIS A 170 26.42 11.84 21.57
N ALA A 171 26.63 12.46 20.40
CA ALA A 171 27.92 12.39 19.69
C ALA A 171 29.08 12.90 20.54
N SER A 172 28.87 14.00 21.28
CA SER A 172 29.89 14.56 22.16
C SER A 172 30.26 13.56 23.26
N ASP A 173 29.27 12.96 23.92
CA ASP A 173 29.50 12.00 25.00
C ASP A 173 30.18 10.73 24.48
N ILE A 174 29.77 10.24 23.31
CA ILE A 174 30.41 9.11 22.62
C ILE A 174 31.87 9.45 22.29
N TRP A 175 32.12 10.63 21.72
CA TRP A 175 33.47 11.05 21.32
C TRP A 175 34.42 11.19 22.52
N PHE A 176 33.94 11.78 23.61
CA PHE A 176 34.73 11.98 24.83
C PHE A 176 34.64 10.82 25.83
N HIS A 177 34.08 9.67 25.43
CA HIS A 177 33.88 8.49 26.29
C HIS A 177 33.25 8.84 27.65
N ARG A 178 32.36 9.85 27.66
CA ARG A 178 31.60 10.22 28.84
C ARG A 178 30.45 9.23 29.00
N PRO A 179 30.10 8.83 30.23
CA PRO A 179 28.90 8.03 30.43
C PRO A 179 27.71 8.79 29.83
N ILE A 180 26.88 8.10 29.04
CA ILE A 180 25.66 8.64 28.45
C ILE A 180 24.68 8.90 29.60
N ASN A 181 24.86 10.02 30.28
CA ASN A 181 24.02 10.43 31.38
C ASN A 181 22.85 11.19 30.77
N ILE A 182 21.74 10.48 30.56
CA ILE A 182 20.43 11.10 30.35
C ILE A 182 20.07 11.80 31.66
N ARG A 183 20.60 13.01 31.88
CA ARG A 183 20.29 13.83 33.05
C ARG A 183 18.87 14.35 32.90
N ILE A 184 17.92 13.60 33.44
CA ILE A 184 16.53 14.03 33.57
C ILE A 184 16.48 14.91 34.82
N ASP A 185 16.88 16.16 34.69
CA ASP A 185 16.89 17.14 35.78
C ASP A 185 15.45 17.63 36.13
N GLY A 186 14.44 17.09 35.46
CA GLY A 186 13.02 17.32 35.76
C GLY A 186 12.08 16.93 34.61
N PRO A 187 10.75 17.01 34.82
CA PRO A 187 9.75 16.60 33.83
C PRO A 187 9.83 17.38 32.51
N TYR A 188 10.26 18.64 32.54
CA TYR A 188 10.49 19.44 31.33
C TYR A 188 11.65 18.91 30.47
N SER A 189 12.75 18.49 31.10
CA SER A 189 13.91 17.94 30.38
C SER A 189 13.57 16.63 29.67
N LEU A 190 12.74 15.79 30.28
CA LEU A 190 12.20 14.58 29.66
C LEU A 190 11.34 14.94 28.44
N TYR A 191 10.45 15.92 28.58
CA TYR A 191 9.62 16.39 27.47
C TYR A 191 10.47 16.84 26.27
N VAL A 192 11.46 17.70 26.48
CA VAL A 192 12.35 18.19 25.42
C VAL A 192 13.13 17.06 24.74
N LEU A 193 13.52 16.02 25.49
CA LEU A 193 14.23 14.87 24.95
C LEU A 193 13.33 13.94 24.11
N VAL A 194 12.10 13.68 24.56
CA VAL A 194 11.16 12.75 23.91
C VAL A 194 10.48 13.40 22.70
N MET A 195 10.20 14.71 22.77
CA MET A 195 9.35 15.38 21.79
C MET A 195 9.81 15.29 20.33
N PRO A 196 11.12 15.43 20.02
CA PRO A 196 11.61 15.31 18.65
C PRO A 196 11.35 13.93 18.03
N TYR A 197 11.42 12.86 18.84
CA TYR A 197 11.11 11.50 18.40
C TYR A 197 9.60 11.32 18.20
N TYR A 198 8.79 11.87 19.11
CA TYR A 198 7.34 11.87 18.99
C TYR A 198 6.86 12.53 17.69
N GLN A 199 7.41 13.70 17.35
CA GLN A 199 7.08 14.42 16.11
C GLN A 199 7.36 13.58 14.85
N GLN A 200 8.43 12.80 14.84
CA GLN A 200 8.77 11.92 13.72
C GLN A 200 7.73 10.80 13.57
N LEU A 201 7.28 10.22 14.68
CA LEU A 201 6.29 9.13 14.67
C LEU A 201 4.93 9.55 14.11
N ILE A 202 4.55 10.83 14.18
CA ILE A 202 3.30 11.34 13.57
C ILE A 202 3.25 11.07 12.06
N THR A 203 4.41 10.98 11.39
CA THR A 203 4.48 10.66 9.95
C THR A 203 4.03 9.24 9.61
N ILE A 204 3.83 8.35 10.60
CA ILE A 204 3.26 6.99 10.41
C ILE A 204 1.87 7.01 9.74
N ILE A 205 1.21 8.16 9.77
CA ILE A 205 -0.07 8.37 9.12
C ILE A 205 0.02 8.18 7.60
N ILE A 206 1.18 8.44 6.99
CA ILE A 206 1.43 8.24 5.55
C ILE A 206 1.29 6.75 5.16
N PRO A 207 2.08 5.80 5.71
CA PRO A 207 1.93 4.39 5.36
C PRO A 207 0.56 3.81 5.74
N ILE A 208 -0.07 4.32 6.81
CA ILE A 208 -1.44 3.94 7.19
C ILE A 208 -2.44 4.35 6.09
N ALA A 209 -2.34 5.55 5.54
CA ALA A 209 -3.20 6.02 4.45
C ALA A 209 -3.13 5.08 3.23
N PHE A 210 -1.92 4.71 2.81
CA PHE A 210 -1.73 3.79 1.67
C PHE A 210 -2.23 2.37 1.95
N HIS A 211 -2.12 1.89 3.18
CA HIS A 211 -2.73 0.62 3.58
C HIS A 211 -4.26 0.69 3.46
N GLN A 212 -4.87 1.79 3.91
CA GLN A 212 -6.32 1.98 3.79
C GLN A 212 -6.76 2.10 2.33
N PHE A 213 -5.99 2.78 1.46
CA PHE A 213 -6.28 2.85 0.03
C PHE A 213 -6.34 1.48 -0.65
N TYR A 214 -5.45 0.56 -0.26
CA TYR A 214 -5.49 -0.81 -0.73
C TYR A 214 -6.79 -1.52 -0.29
N ARG A 215 -7.20 -1.34 0.97
CA ARG A 215 -8.45 -1.92 1.49
C ARG A 215 -9.69 -1.33 0.80
N LEU A 216 -9.69 -0.04 0.45
CA LEU A 216 -10.81 0.64 -0.21
C LEU A 216 -11.06 0.13 -1.63
N ILE A 217 -10.07 -0.45 -2.32
CA ILE A 217 -10.27 -1.02 -3.66
C ILE A 217 -11.29 -2.16 -3.57
N PHE A 218 -11.04 -3.14 -2.70
CA PHE A 218 -11.92 -4.31 -2.53
C PHE A 218 -13.31 -3.95 -1.99
N LYS A 219 -13.43 -2.84 -1.26
CA LYS A 219 -14.73 -2.37 -0.76
C LYS A 219 -15.62 -1.83 -1.87
N ASN A 220 -15.03 -1.28 -2.93
CA ASN A 220 -15.76 -0.65 -4.03
C ASN A 220 -15.70 -1.47 -5.32
N GLU A 221 -15.40 -2.78 -5.21
CA GLU A 221 -15.50 -3.74 -6.31
C GLU A 221 -16.96 -3.83 -6.78
N VAL A 222 -17.15 -3.81 -8.11
CA VAL A 222 -18.46 -3.98 -8.73
C VAL A 222 -18.71 -5.50 -8.79
N ASN A 223 -19.68 -5.98 -8.00
CA ASN A 223 -20.17 -7.36 -8.04
C ASN A 223 -21.33 -7.52 -9.03
#